data_AF-A0A4S8KAI5-F1
#
_entry.id   AF-A0A4S8KAI5-F1
#
_cell.length_a   1.000
_cell.length_b   1.000
_cell.length_c   1.000
_cell.angle_alpha   90.00
_cell.angle_beta   90.00
_cell.angle_gamma   90.00
#
_symmetry.space_group_name_H-M   'P 1'
#
loop_
_entity.id
_entity.type
_entity.pdbx_description
1 polymer ?
#
loop_
_entity_poly.entity_id
_entity_poly.type
_entity_poly.pdbx_seq_one_letter_code
_entity_poly.pdbx_strand_id
1 'polypeptide(L)'
;MERQSIILTFISFTGFDHMGEGGCCVQLIDGDGVFNVAGIEHFMNSVKLAECGLSYAVVSIMGPQSSGKSTLLNHLFGTNFREMDAFRGRQVFLSSALDLSAFIKSQTTKGIWLAKCANVEPFTLVMDLEGTDGRERGEVNI
;
A
#
# COMPACT_ATOMS: atom_id res chain seq x y z
N MET A 1 -15.42 7.70 -19.54
CA MET A 1 -14.39 7.94 -18.51
C MET A 1 -14.97 7.43 -17.20
N GLU A 2 -14.64 6.20 -16.83
CA GLU A 2 -15.16 5.54 -15.63
C GLU A 2 -14.53 6.20 -14.40
N ARG A 3 -15.34 6.76 -13.50
CA ARG A 3 -14.83 7.37 -12.27
C ARG A 3 -14.46 6.23 -11.32
N GLN A 4 -13.16 5.94 -11.22
CA GLN A 4 -12.61 5.05 -10.20
C GLN A 4 -12.73 5.78 -8.85
N SER A 5 -13.71 5.39 -8.04
CA SER A 5 -13.95 5.96 -6.71
C SER A 5 -12.97 5.39 -5.71
N ILE A 6 -12.41 6.24 -4.84
CA ILE A 6 -11.71 5.77 -3.63
C ILE A 6 -12.80 5.37 -2.63
N ILE A 7 -12.91 4.08 -2.32
CA ILE A 7 -13.75 3.62 -1.22
C ILE A 7 -12.90 3.68 0.04
N LEU A 8 -13.14 4.69 0.88
CA LEU A 8 -12.67 4.70 2.26
C LEU A 8 -13.70 3.98 3.12
N THR A 9 -13.38 2.77 3.59
CA THR A 9 -14.11 2.19 4.72
C THR A 9 -13.57 2.83 5.98
N PHE A 10 -14.31 3.79 6.53
CA PHE A 10 -14.01 4.34 7.85
C PHE A 10 -14.44 3.32 8.92
N ILE A 11 -13.46 2.67 9.54
CA ILE A 11 -13.66 2.06 10.86
C ILE A 11 -13.43 3.20 11.86
N SER A 12 -14.38 3.42 12.77
CA SER A 12 -14.25 4.47 13.79
C SER A 12 -13.05 4.17 14.68
N PHE A 13 -12.00 4.99 14.62
CA PHE A 13 -10.83 4.89 15.50
C PHE A 13 -11.03 5.75 16.73
N THR A 14 -10.92 5.16 17.91
CA THR A 14 -10.79 5.90 19.18
C THR A 14 -9.32 5.93 19.57
N GLY A 15 -8.70 7.11 19.51
CA GLY A 15 -7.32 7.33 20.01
C GLY A 15 -6.27 7.33 18.90
N PHE A 16 -5.80 8.53 18.53
CA PHE A 16 -4.53 8.73 17.81
C PHE A 16 -3.55 9.34 18.81
N ASP A 17 -2.93 8.52 19.65
CA ASP A 17 -1.81 8.96 20.48
C ASP A 17 -0.51 8.95 19.66
N HIS A 18 0.49 9.72 20.09
CA HIS A 18 1.75 9.95 19.36
C HIS A 18 2.34 8.67 18.72
N MET A 19 2.58 8.73 17.41
CA MET A 19 3.08 7.62 16.59
C MET A 19 4.56 7.32 16.92
N GLY A 20 4.80 6.14 17.49
CA GLY A 20 6.14 5.57 17.64
C GLY A 20 6.69 5.01 16.32
N GLU A 21 7.97 4.64 16.32
CA GLU A 21 8.77 4.20 15.15
C GLU A 21 8.03 3.26 14.19
N GLY A 22 8.21 3.53 12.88
CA GLY A 22 7.46 2.94 11.78
C GLY A 22 7.34 1.41 11.84
N GLY A 23 6.09 0.94 11.80
CA GLY A 23 5.77 -0.49 11.89
C GLY A 23 6.45 -1.32 10.80
N CYS A 24 6.83 -2.55 11.15
CA CYS A 24 7.32 -3.55 10.19
C CYS A 24 6.27 -3.74 9.07
N CYS A 25 6.72 -3.74 7.82
CA CYS A 25 5.89 -4.03 6.66
C CYS A 25 6.33 -5.35 6.01
N VAL A 26 5.37 -6.06 5.43
CA VAL A 26 5.60 -7.30 4.68
C VAL A 26 4.84 -7.25 3.36
N GLN A 27 5.46 -7.73 2.28
CA GLN A 27 4.75 -7.94 1.03
C GLN A 27 3.97 -9.26 1.14
N LEU A 28 2.64 -9.17 1.11
CA LEU A 28 1.71 -10.30 1.20
C LEU A 28 1.61 -11.05 -0.13
N ILE A 29 1.44 -10.27 -1.21
CA ILE A 29 1.40 -10.75 -2.59
C ILE A 29 2.36 -9.89 -3.39
N ASP A 30 3.20 -10.48 -4.23
CA ASP A 30 4.09 -9.73 -5.11
C ASP A 30 3.39 -9.25 -6.41
N GLY A 31 4.14 -8.60 -7.30
CA GLY A 31 3.61 -8.09 -8.57
C GLY A 31 3.24 -9.18 -9.58
N ASP A 32 3.70 -10.42 -9.38
CA ASP A 32 3.37 -11.57 -10.23
C ASP A 32 2.20 -12.38 -9.64
N GLY A 33 1.65 -11.95 -8.50
CA GLY A 33 0.54 -12.62 -7.82
C GLY A 33 0.96 -13.74 -6.89
N VAL A 34 2.24 -13.89 -6.57
CA VAL A 34 2.76 -14.95 -5.70
C VAL A 34 2.58 -14.55 -4.23
N PHE A 35 1.99 -15.45 -3.44
CA PHE A 35 1.74 -15.24 -2.02
C PHE A 35 2.97 -15.57 -1.17
N ASN A 36 3.38 -14.64 -0.32
CA ASN A 36 4.58 -14.75 0.52
C ASN A 36 4.30 -15.43 1.87
N VAL A 37 4.14 -16.76 1.85
CA VAL A 37 3.81 -17.56 3.05
C VAL A 37 4.82 -17.37 4.18
N ALA A 38 6.12 -17.46 3.88
CA ALA A 38 7.17 -17.36 4.90
C ALA A 38 7.25 -15.96 5.53
N GLY A 39 7.12 -14.92 4.70
CA GLY A 39 7.11 -13.54 5.17
C GLY A 39 5.91 -13.24 6.07
N ILE A 40 4.71 -13.69 5.69
CA ILE A 40 3.51 -13.43 6.48
C ILE A 40 3.51 -14.18 7.81
N GLU A 41 4.00 -15.42 7.85
CA GLU A 41 4.13 -16.20 9.09
C GLU A 41 5.07 -15.50 10.07
N HIS A 42 6.24 -15.06 9.60
CA HIS A 42 7.18 -14.29 10.41
C HIS A 42 6.57 -12.96 10.91
N PHE A 43 5.85 -12.25 10.04
CA PHE A 43 5.17 -11.02 10.40
C PHE A 43 4.09 -11.24 11.47
N MET A 44 3.20 -12.22 11.30
CA MET A 44 2.13 -12.52 12.26
C MET A 44 2.68 -12.84 13.65
N ASN A 45 3.79 -13.56 13.71
CA ASN A 45 4.49 -13.88 14.95
C ASN A 45 5.12 -12.63 15.58
N SER A 46 5.78 -11.78 14.79
CA SER A 46 6.45 -10.58 15.31
C SER A 46 5.48 -9.54 15.86
N VAL A 47 4.30 -9.42 15.24
CA VAL A 47 3.26 -8.49 15.67
C VAL A 47 2.31 -9.08 16.72
N LYS A 48 2.46 -10.37 17.06
CA LYS A 48 1.63 -11.11 18.02
C LYS A 48 0.14 -11.14 17.64
N LEU A 49 -0.17 -11.32 16.35
CA LEU A 49 -1.56 -11.32 15.86
C LEU A 49 -2.42 -12.40 16.53
N ALA A 50 -1.84 -13.55 16.89
CA ALA A 50 -2.60 -14.61 17.57
C ALA A 50 -3.09 -14.18 18.97
N GLU A 51 -2.41 -13.24 19.63
CA GLU A 51 -2.76 -12.78 20.99
C GLU A 51 -3.98 -11.84 20.99
N CYS A 52 -4.28 -11.14 19.88
CA CYS A 52 -5.43 -10.23 19.81
C CYS A 52 -6.77 -10.95 19.50
N GLY A 53 -6.75 -12.25 19.21
CA GLY A 53 -7.95 -13.03 18.93
C GLY A 53 -8.79 -12.44 17.79
N LEU A 54 -10.08 -12.22 18.04
CA LEU A 54 -11.00 -11.58 17.08
C LEU A 54 -11.05 -10.04 17.18
N SER A 55 -10.30 -9.45 18.11
CA SER A 55 -10.26 -8.01 18.33
C SER A 55 -9.19 -7.37 17.46
N TYR A 56 -9.42 -7.39 16.14
CA TYR A 56 -8.57 -6.72 15.18
C TYR A 56 -9.38 -6.06 14.06
N ALA A 57 -8.81 -5.04 13.46
CA ALA A 57 -9.33 -4.36 12.28
C ALA A 57 -8.33 -4.48 11.13
N VAL A 58 -8.84 -4.47 9.90
CA VAL A 58 -8.02 -4.37 8.68
C VAL A 58 -8.49 -3.17 7.89
N VAL A 59 -7.56 -2.30 7.53
CA VAL A 59 -7.79 -1.10 6.72
C VAL A 59 -7.11 -1.28 5.38
N SER A 60 -7.79 -0.93 4.30
CA SER A 60 -7.17 -0.86 2.98
C SER A 60 -7.69 0.36 2.23
N ILE A 61 -6.89 0.88 1.30
CA ILE A 61 -7.30 1.92 0.37
C ILE A 61 -7.14 1.38 -1.04
N MET A 62 -8.24 1.33 -1.78
CA MET A 62 -8.23 1.02 -3.21
C MET A 62 -8.38 2.30 -4.03
N GLY A 63 -7.63 2.41 -5.12
CA GLY A 63 -7.72 3.55 -6.02
C GLY A 63 -6.66 3.53 -7.12
N PRO A 64 -6.69 4.52 -8.02
CA PRO A 64 -5.78 4.58 -9.16
C PRO A 64 -4.30 4.54 -8.79
N GLN A 65 -3.46 4.15 -9.75
CA GLN A 65 -2.01 4.28 -9.63
C GLN A 65 -1.61 5.74 -9.39
N SER A 66 -0.62 5.94 -8.52
CA SER A 66 -0.09 7.26 -8.18
C SER A 66 -1.09 8.26 -7.56
N SER A 67 -2.20 7.78 -6.98
CA SER A 67 -3.20 8.63 -6.31
C SER A 67 -2.88 9.00 -4.85
N GLY A 68 -1.65 8.72 -4.37
CA GLY A 68 -1.22 9.06 -3.00
C GLY A 68 -1.66 8.08 -1.88
N LYS A 69 -2.05 6.85 -2.23
CA LYS A 69 -2.53 5.82 -1.27
C LYS A 69 -1.51 5.54 -0.15
N SER A 70 -0.29 5.14 -0.52
CA SER A 70 0.78 4.80 0.42
C SER A 70 1.17 5.99 1.29
N THR A 71 1.26 7.19 0.72
CA THR A 71 1.50 8.44 1.45
C THR A 71 0.41 8.70 2.49
N LEU A 72 -0.87 8.53 2.12
CA LEU A 72 -1.99 8.69 3.06
C LEU A 72 -1.94 7.65 4.19
N LEU A 73 -1.66 6.38 3.88
CA LEU A 73 -1.53 5.31 4.87
C LEU A 73 -0.35 5.53 5.83
N ASN A 74 0.78 6.02 5.32
CA ASN A 74 1.95 6.36 6.12
C ASN A 74 1.62 7.48 7.11
N HIS A 75 0.94 8.54 6.66
CA HIS A 75 0.56 9.66 7.53
C HIS A 75 -0.56 9.34 8.52
N LEU A 76 -1.58 8.56 8.11
CA LEU A 76 -2.73 8.25 8.98
C LEU A 76 -2.41 7.17 10.01
N PHE A 77 -1.54 6.22 9.70
CA PHE A 77 -1.32 5.03 10.55
C PHE A 77 0.14 4.86 11.00
N GLY A 78 1.03 5.81 10.71
CA GLY A 78 2.44 5.74 11.10
C GLY A 78 3.16 4.55 10.45
N THR A 79 2.71 4.17 9.25
CA THR A 79 3.32 3.08 8.47
C THR A 79 4.48 3.60 7.64
N ASN A 80 5.26 2.68 7.06
CA ASN A 80 6.43 3.00 6.24
C ASN A 80 6.38 2.24 4.91
N PHE A 81 5.24 2.29 4.23
CA PHE A 81 5.11 1.76 2.87
C PHE A 81 5.98 2.56 1.91
N ARG A 82 6.50 1.87 0.89
CA ARG A 82 7.36 2.48 -0.12
C ARG A 82 6.59 3.54 -0.91
N GLU A 83 7.00 4.79 -0.78
CA GLU A 83 6.47 5.90 -1.58
C GLU A 83 7.22 6.08 -2.90
N MET A 84 6.60 6.84 -3.81
CA MET A 84 7.29 7.31 -5.01
C MET A 84 8.44 8.22 -4.62
N ASP A 85 9.63 7.96 -5.15
CA ASP A 85 10.66 8.99 -5.14
C ASP A 85 10.33 10.05 -6.20
N ALA A 86 9.75 11.16 -5.74
CA ALA A 86 9.39 12.29 -6.59
C ALA A 86 10.59 12.97 -7.27
N PHE A 87 11.82 12.71 -6.81
CA PHE A 87 13.05 13.21 -7.42
C PHE A 87 13.54 12.32 -8.58
N ARG A 88 13.38 10.99 -8.48
CA ARG A 88 13.63 10.09 -9.63
C ARG A 88 12.70 10.40 -10.80
N GLY A 89 11.48 10.84 -10.51
CA GLY A 89 10.55 11.32 -11.53
C GLY A 89 10.95 12.63 -12.22
N ARG A 90 11.80 13.43 -11.58
CA ARG A 90 12.23 14.75 -12.08
C ARG A 90 13.60 14.73 -12.77
N GLN A 91 14.45 13.76 -12.43
CA GLN A 91 15.83 13.70 -12.93
C GLN A 91 16.02 12.86 -14.20
N VAL A 92 14.95 12.28 -14.75
CA VAL A 92 14.93 11.85 -16.16
C VAL A 92 14.76 13.12 -17.00
N PHE A 93 15.86 13.85 -17.18
CA PHE A 93 15.95 14.91 -18.17
C PHE A 93 15.71 14.29 -19.54
N LEU A 94 14.49 14.48 -20.04
CA LEU A 94 14.03 14.39 -21.43
C LEU A 94 15.12 14.02 -22.44
N SER A 95 15.30 12.73 -22.70
CA SER A 95 16.12 12.28 -23.83
C SER A 95 15.30 11.58 -24.92
N SER A 96 14.10 11.07 -24.62
CA SER A 96 13.19 10.57 -25.66
C SER A 96 11.72 10.49 -25.20
N ALA A 97 10.78 10.50 -26.15
CA ALA A 97 9.34 10.28 -25.89
C ALA A 97 9.03 8.88 -25.33
N LEU A 98 9.94 7.90 -25.51
CA LEU A 98 9.83 6.58 -24.91
C LEU A 98 9.94 6.65 -23.37
N ASP A 99 10.78 7.55 -22.85
CA ASP A 99 11.03 7.72 -21.42
C ASP A 99 9.81 8.28 -20.66
N LEU A 100 8.95 9.05 -21.33
CA LEU A 100 7.74 9.61 -20.70
C LEU A 100 6.71 8.53 -20.39
N SER A 101 6.58 7.51 -21.25
CA SER A 101 5.67 6.38 -21.01
C SER A 101 6.14 5.52 -19.84
N ALA A 102 7.45 5.28 -19.71
CA ALA A 102 8.04 4.57 -18.58
C ALA A 102 7.90 5.36 -17.28
N PHE A 103 7.98 6.70 -17.34
CA PHE A 103 7.73 7.57 -16.19
C PHE A 103 6.27 7.52 -15.72
N ILE A 104 5.29 7.58 -16.63
CA ILE A 104 3.87 7.44 -16.28
C ILE A 104 3.58 6.04 -15.70
N LYS A 105 4.28 5.02 -16.18
CA LYS A 105 4.20 3.62 -15.70
C LYS A 105 5.04 3.32 -14.45
N SER A 106 5.60 4.32 -13.80
CA SER A 106 6.39 4.15 -12.56
C SER A 106 5.48 3.70 -11.41
N GLN A 107 5.11 2.42 -11.37
CA GLN A 107 4.43 1.79 -10.25
C GLN A 107 5.34 1.76 -9.02
N THR A 108 4.85 2.32 -7.92
CA THR A 108 5.59 2.42 -6.65
C THR A 108 5.32 1.25 -5.73
N THR A 109 4.06 0.81 -5.72
CA THR A 109 3.57 -0.35 -4.97
C THR A 109 3.24 -1.43 -5.99
N LYS A 110 3.95 -2.57 -5.89
CA LYS A 110 3.62 -3.79 -6.62
C LYS A 110 3.05 -4.83 -5.68
N GLY A 111 1.96 -5.46 -6.09
CA GLY A 111 1.21 -6.42 -5.31
C GLY A 111 0.53 -5.79 -4.10
N ILE A 112 0.48 -6.52 -2.98
CA ILE A 112 -0.22 -6.13 -1.76
C ILE A 112 0.76 -6.13 -0.60
N TRP A 113 0.81 -5.02 0.13
CA TRP A 113 1.66 -4.85 1.31
C TRP A 113 0.80 -4.77 2.56
N LEU A 114 1.34 -5.27 3.68
CA LEU A 114 0.68 -5.31 4.98
C LEU A 114 1.62 -4.70 6.03
N ALA A 115 1.07 -3.89 6.93
CA ALA A 115 1.79 -3.36 8.09
C ALA A 115 0.88 -3.34 9.32
N LYS A 116 1.48 -3.37 10.51
CA LYS A 116 0.76 -3.14 11.76
C LYS A 116 0.77 -1.64 12.06
N CYS A 117 -0.39 -1.06 12.36
CA CYS A 117 -0.47 0.27 12.94
C CYS A 117 -0.11 0.22 14.42
N ALA A 118 0.84 1.05 14.85
CA ALA A 118 1.17 1.20 16.26
C ALA A 118 0.15 2.10 16.95
N ASN A 119 -0.14 1.81 18.22
CA ASN A 119 -0.92 2.68 19.11
C ASN A 119 -2.37 2.95 18.68
N VAL A 120 -2.98 2.04 17.91
CA VAL A 120 -4.41 2.06 17.57
C VAL A 120 -5.07 0.79 18.08
N GLU A 121 -6.18 0.96 18.81
CA GLU A 121 -7.03 -0.12 19.29
C GLU A 121 -8.40 -0.09 18.55
N PRO A 122 -8.96 -1.25 18.16
CA PRO A 122 -8.39 -2.59 18.30
C PRO A 122 -7.14 -2.78 17.43
N PHE A 123 -6.38 -3.86 17.66
CA PHE A 123 -5.21 -4.23 16.86
C PHE A 123 -5.47 -3.99 15.36
N THR A 124 -4.79 -3.01 14.76
CA THR A 124 -5.10 -2.58 13.39
C THR A 124 -4.01 -2.96 12.41
N LEU A 125 -4.38 -3.72 11.39
CA LEU A 125 -3.58 -4.01 10.21
C LEU A 125 -3.93 -3.03 9.08
N VAL A 126 -2.92 -2.58 8.36
CA VAL A 126 -3.05 -1.67 7.23
C VAL A 126 -2.54 -2.37 5.99
N MET A 127 -3.33 -2.37 4.93
CA MET A 127 -3.00 -2.94 3.63
C MET A 127 -2.85 -1.85 2.57
N ASP A 128 -1.66 -1.74 2.00
CA ASP A 128 -1.41 -0.89 0.82
C ASP A 128 -1.55 -1.74 -0.43
N LEU A 129 -2.50 -1.35 -1.29
CA LEU A 129 -2.84 -2.06 -2.51
C LEU A 129 -2.15 -1.41 -3.70
N GLU A 130 -1.62 -2.23 -4.61
CA GLU A 130 -1.22 -1.77 -5.94
C GLU A 130 -2.33 -0.96 -6.59
N GLY A 131 -1.95 0.18 -7.17
CA GLY A 131 -2.91 1.07 -7.81
C GLY A 131 -3.43 0.47 -9.10
N THR A 132 -4.74 0.58 -9.32
CA THR A 132 -5.37 0.11 -10.54
C THR A 132 -5.27 1.18 -11.62
N ASP A 133 -4.28 1.12 -12.51
CA ASP A 133 -4.31 1.89 -13.76
C ASP A 133 -4.99 1.05 -14.85
N GLY A 134 -6.17 1.48 -15.29
CA GLY A 134 -6.89 0.87 -16.42
C GLY A 134 -6.13 0.97 -17.75
N ARG A 135 -5.06 1.78 -17.82
CA ARG A 135 -4.28 2.02 -19.03
C ARG A 135 -3.15 1.01 -19.26
N GLU A 136 -2.71 0.29 -18.21
CA GLU A 136 -1.60 -0.68 -18.32
C GLU A 136 -2.05 -2.10 -18.66
N ARG A 137 -3.32 -2.46 -18.41
CA ARG A 137 -3.94 -3.66 -19.01
C ARG A 137 -4.33 -3.36 -20.45
N GLY A 138 -3.32 -3.20 -21.31
CA GLY A 138 -3.50 -3.22 -22.75
C GLY A 138 -4.38 -4.41 -23.16
N GLU A 139 -5.24 -4.15 -24.15
CA GLU A 139 -6.17 -5.06 -24.82
C GLU A 139 -5.88 -6.53 -24.57
N VAL A 140 -6.77 -7.20 -23.84
CA VAL A 140 -6.89 -8.66 -23.94
C VAL A 140 -7.34 -8.91 -25.37
N ASN A 141 -6.39 -9.18 -26.26
CA ASN A 141 -6.69 -9.69 -27.59
C ASN A 141 -7.35 -11.06 -27.38
N ILE A 142 -8.67 -11.07 -27.45
CA ILE A 142 -9.53 -12.26 -27.53
C ILE A 142 -9.60 -12.70 -28.98
#